data_AF-A0A268H943-F1
#
_entry.id   AF-A0A268H943-F1
#
_cell.length_a   1.000
_cell.length_b   1.000
_cell.length_c   1.000
_cell.angle_alpha   90.00
_cell.angle_beta   90.00
_cell.angle_gamma   90.00
#
_symmetry.space_group_name_H-M   'P 1'
#
loop_
_entity.id
_entity.type
_entity.pdbx_description
1 polymer ?
#
loop_
_entity_poly.entity_id
_entity_poly.type
_entity_poly.pdbx_seq_one_letter_code
_entity_poly.pdbx_strand_id
1 'polypeptide(L)'
;MNMLKRIYQKLKNNIQKVRKKDMPEQSAKPAPKQDKIFIMINQLKHELNTLTKGYNNSLEELERSYNKALFQYEKQADAYEGIHKRYRNKMVSVGELKQAEKALKPLKEALSDVGVEMDKVKQWKKDDTLEIINKIQALKEDYAEAVARQIKQDAVTLQSQKEAYLQMVASIGKGYADVMDTERTVKNHLNQLGFNYSESIKERLELQTNELELNHLTITDKDVTEALKGIIEYRKPRQI
;
A
#
# COMPACT_ATOMS: atom_id res chain seq x y z
N MET A 1 37.74 -13.45 -7.91
CA MET A 1 37.56 -12.14 -7.24
C MET A 1 36.64 -11.13 -7.96
N ASN A 2 36.16 -11.38 -9.20
CA ASN A 2 35.40 -10.39 -10.00
C ASN A 2 33.88 -10.62 -10.12
N MET A 3 33.33 -11.75 -9.65
CA MET A 3 31.91 -12.10 -9.84
C MET A 3 31.01 -11.46 -8.76
N LEU A 4 31.41 -11.55 -7.49
CA LEU A 4 30.70 -10.96 -6.35
C LEU A 4 30.52 -9.43 -6.47
N LYS A 5 31.55 -8.72 -6.91
CA LYS A 5 31.50 -7.26 -7.11
C LYS A 5 30.54 -6.88 -8.25
N ARG A 6 30.45 -7.72 -9.30
CA ARG A 6 29.52 -7.54 -10.42
C ARG A 6 28.08 -7.83 -10.02
N ILE A 7 27.83 -8.82 -9.17
CA ILE A 7 26.47 -9.16 -8.71
C ILE A 7 25.95 -8.09 -7.75
N TYR A 8 26.76 -7.67 -6.78
CA TYR A 8 26.44 -6.53 -5.92
C TYR A 8 26.19 -5.25 -6.72
N GLN A 9 27.02 -4.95 -7.73
CA GLN A 9 26.79 -3.79 -8.60
C GLN A 9 25.54 -3.95 -9.49
N LYS A 10 25.23 -5.15 -10.00
CA LYS A 10 23.99 -5.39 -10.77
C LYS A 10 22.76 -5.21 -9.90
N LEU A 11 22.78 -5.72 -8.66
CA LEU A 11 21.73 -5.51 -7.67
C LEU A 11 21.55 -4.02 -7.37
N LYS A 12 22.62 -3.32 -7.01
CA LYS A 12 22.61 -1.88 -6.73
C LYS A 12 22.13 -1.06 -7.93
N ASN A 13 22.58 -1.40 -9.14
CA ASN A 13 22.18 -0.70 -10.37
C ASN A 13 20.73 -0.99 -10.76
N ASN A 14 20.22 -2.21 -10.55
CA ASN A 14 18.81 -2.54 -10.79
C ASN A 14 17.89 -1.82 -9.80
N ILE A 15 18.28 -1.76 -8.52
CA ILE A 15 17.56 -0.98 -7.50
C ILE A 15 17.54 0.51 -7.87
N GLN A 16 18.67 1.07 -8.31
CA GLN A 16 18.75 2.47 -8.76
C GLN A 16 17.98 2.76 -10.05
N LYS A 17 17.88 1.80 -10.99
CA LYS A 17 17.11 1.96 -12.23
C LYS A 17 15.61 1.94 -11.99
N VAL A 18 15.12 1.06 -11.10
CA VAL A 18 13.70 1.05 -10.70
C VAL A 18 13.34 2.37 -10.01
N ARG A 19 14.23 2.91 -9.15
CA ARG A 19 14.08 4.23 -8.51
C ARG A 19 13.89 5.39 -9.50
N LYS A 20 14.40 5.28 -10.74
CA LYS A 20 14.24 6.31 -11.79
C LYS A 20 13.06 6.09 -12.72
N LYS A 21 12.52 4.86 -12.81
CA LYS A 21 11.50 4.49 -13.80
C LYS A 21 10.07 4.70 -13.29
N ASP A 22 9.89 4.71 -11.97
CA ASP A 22 8.58 4.81 -11.32
C ASP A 22 8.33 6.16 -10.61
N MET A 23 9.13 7.20 -10.90
CA MET A 23 8.76 8.57 -10.54
C MET A 23 7.79 9.10 -11.60
N PRO A 24 6.48 9.25 -11.31
CA PRO A 24 5.59 9.94 -12.24
C PRO A 24 6.08 11.37 -12.39
N GLU A 25 6.34 11.79 -13.62
CA GLU A 25 6.41 13.21 -13.99
C GLU A 25 5.08 13.86 -13.62
N GLN A 26 5.04 14.49 -12.46
CA GLN A 26 3.91 15.31 -12.04
C GLN A 26 3.93 16.60 -12.87
N SER A 27 3.26 16.55 -14.01
CA SER A 27 2.63 17.73 -14.59
C SER A 27 1.29 17.97 -13.89
N ALA A 28 0.97 19.25 -13.68
CA ALA A 28 -0.23 19.84 -13.07
C ALA A 28 -0.17 20.22 -11.57
N LYS A 29 -0.76 21.41 -11.32
CA LYS A 29 -0.74 22.33 -10.17
C LYS A 29 -0.90 21.69 -8.76
N PRO A 30 -0.45 22.37 -7.70
CA PRO A 30 -0.09 21.72 -6.44
C PRO A 30 -1.32 21.19 -5.71
N ALA A 31 -1.37 19.87 -5.57
CA ALA A 31 -2.11 19.22 -4.50
C ALA A 31 -1.73 19.88 -3.14
N PRO A 32 -2.63 19.85 -2.13
CA PRO A 32 -2.27 20.33 -0.79
C PRO A 32 -0.94 19.69 -0.43
N LYS A 33 0.06 20.53 -0.09
CA LYS A 33 1.46 20.11 0.11
C LYS A 33 1.43 18.94 1.09
N GLN A 34 1.47 17.71 0.58
CA GLN A 34 1.55 16.53 1.42
C GLN A 34 2.76 16.73 2.31
N ASP A 35 2.57 16.54 3.62
CA ASP A 35 3.67 16.72 4.57
C ASP A 35 4.87 15.92 4.05
N LYS A 36 6.05 16.54 4.04
CA LYS A 36 7.26 15.94 3.46
C LYS A 36 7.54 14.57 4.07
N ILE A 37 7.13 14.39 5.33
CA ILE A 37 7.23 13.14 6.08
C ILE A 37 6.38 12.02 5.42
N PHE A 38 5.17 12.31 4.91
CA PHE A 38 4.37 11.32 4.16
C PHE A 38 5.08 10.85 2.90
N ILE A 39 5.65 11.80 2.14
CA ILE A 39 6.38 11.49 0.91
C ILE A 39 7.58 10.61 1.23
N MET A 40 8.34 10.95 2.27
CA MET A 40 9.54 10.22 2.68
C MET A 40 9.22 8.81 3.18
N ILE A 41 8.21 8.64 4.03
CA ILE A 41 7.75 7.32 4.49
C ILE A 41 7.28 6.45 3.31
N ASN A 42 6.50 7.01 2.38
CA ASN A 42 6.03 6.26 1.22
C ASN A 42 7.17 5.84 0.28
N GLN A 43 8.17 6.72 0.10
CA GLN A 43 9.39 6.39 -0.66
C GLN A 43 10.17 5.25 0.01
N LEU A 44 10.39 5.30 1.32
CA LEU A 44 11.08 4.25 2.07
C LEU A 44 10.33 2.91 2.03
N LYS A 45 8.99 2.92 2.12
CA LYS A 45 8.16 1.71 1.95
C LYS A 45 8.32 1.10 0.56
N HIS A 46 8.31 1.94 -0.47
CA HIS A 46 8.51 1.48 -1.85
C HIS A 46 9.93 0.94 -2.07
N GLU A 47 10.94 1.61 -1.52
CA GLU A 47 12.33 1.17 -1.56
C GLU A 47 12.50 -0.19 -0.87
N LEU A 48 11.93 -0.36 0.33
CA LEU A 48 11.97 -1.62 1.07
C LEU A 48 11.36 -2.78 0.28
N ASN A 49 10.19 -2.57 -0.32
CA ASN A 49 9.50 -3.58 -1.13
C ASN A 49 10.33 -3.97 -2.36
N THR A 50 10.86 -2.97 -3.06
CA THR A 50 11.67 -3.18 -4.27
C THR A 50 12.98 -3.91 -3.95
N LEU A 51 13.65 -3.49 -2.88
CA LEU A 51 14.90 -4.09 -2.41
C LEU A 51 14.68 -5.55 -2.00
N THR A 52 13.65 -5.82 -1.20
CA THR A 52 13.31 -7.18 -0.75
C THR A 52 13.02 -8.09 -1.93
N LYS A 53 12.24 -7.60 -2.91
CA LYS A 53 11.95 -8.34 -4.15
C LYS A 53 13.22 -8.64 -4.95
N GLY A 54 14.11 -7.65 -5.10
CA GLY A 54 15.38 -7.82 -5.79
C GLY A 54 16.27 -8.90 -5.17
N TYR A 55 16.41 -8.87 -3.84
CA TYR A 55 17.16 -9.89 -3.12
C TYR A 55 16.53 -11.28 -3.21
N ASN A 56 15.20 -11.39 -3.10
CA ASN A 56 14.51 -12.68 -3.24
C ASN A 56 14.78 -13.30 -4.61
N ASN A 57 14.66 -12.51 -5.69
CA ASN A 57 14.94 -13.00 -7.04
C ASN A 57 16.39 -13.51 -7.18
N SER A 58 17.37 -12.78 -6.63
CA SER A 58 18.77 -13.23 -6.67
C SER A 58 19.02 -14.48 -5.84
N LEU A 59 18.35 -14.64 -4.70
CA LEU A 59 18.43 -15.86 -3.90
C LEU A 59 17.81 -17.05 -4.64
N GLU A 60 16.67 -16.87 -5.33
CA GLU A 60 16.08 -17.92 -6.16
C GLU A 60 17.01 -18.35 -7.31
N GLU A 61 17.69 -17.40 -7.96
CA GLU A 61 18.68 -17.70 -9.01
C GLU A 61 19.89 -18.50 -8.46
N LEU A 62 20.38 -18.12 -7.27
CA LEU A 62 21.47 -18.82 -6.59
C LEU A 62 21.04 -20.21 -6.14
N GLU A 63 19.81 -20.36 -5.63
CA GLU A 63 19.25 -21.66 -5.24
C GLU A 63 19.13 -22.61 -6.45
N ARG A 64 18.65 -22.11 -7.59
CA ARG A 64 18.65 -22.90 -8.84
C ARG A 64 20.06 -23.33 -9.26
N SER A 65 21.03 -22.43 -9.12
CA SER A 65 22.44 -22.70 -9.46
C SER A 65 23.06 -23.72 -8.49
N TYR A 66 22.75 -23.60 -7.21
CA TYR A 66 23.18 -24.52 -6.16
C TYR A 66 22.61 -25.92 -6.41
N ASN A 67 21.31 -26.03 -6.64
CA ASN A 67 20.64 -27.31 -6.92
C ASN A 67 21.20 -27.99 -8.18
N LYS A 68 21.53 -27.20 -9.21
CA LYS A 68 22.18 -27.72 -10.42
C LYS A 68 23.59 -28.23 -10.13
N ALA A 69 24.39 -27.49 -9.36
CA ALA A 69 25.73 -27.90 -8.97
C ALA A 69 25.70 -29.15 -8.07
N LEU A 70 24.75 -29.21 -7.13
CA LEU A 70 24.53 -30.34 -6.24
C LEU A 70 24.20 -31.60 -7.04
N PHE A 71 23.24 -31.52 -7.96
CA PHE A 71 22.88 -32.64 -8.83
C PHE A 71 24.07 -33.18 -9.64
N GLN A 72 24.91 -32.29 -10.18
CA GLN A 72 26.11 -32.69 -10.91
C GLN A 72 27.15 -33.35 -10.00
N TYR A 73 27.34 -32.79 -8.80
CA TYR A 73 28.23 -33.35 -7.79
C TYR A 73 27.78 -34.75 -7.36
N GLU A 74 26.51 -34.92 -7.01
CA GLU A 74 25.92 -36.21 -6.60
C GLU A 74 26.10 -37.27 -7.69
N LYS A 75 25.74 -36.95 -8.94
CA LYS A 75 25.93 -37.86 -10.07
C LYS A 75 27.40 -38.30 -10.23
N GLN A 76 28.34 -37.37 -10.07
CA GLN A 76 29.76 -37.68 -10.18
C GLN A 76 30.29 -38.43 -8.95
N ALA A 77 29.71 -38.19 -7.76
CA ALA A 77 30.05 -38.86 -6.53
C ALA A 77 29.62 -40.33 -6.56
N ASP A 78 28.43 -40.62 -7.09
CA ASP A 78 27.95 -41.98 -7.33
C ASP A 78 28.87 -42.73 -8.29
N ALA A 79 29.29 -42.07 -9.38
CA ALA A 79 30.23 -42.65 -10.35
C ALA A 79 31.60 -42.93 -9.70
N TYR A 80 32.10 -42.01 -8.87
CA TYR A 80 33.31 -42.20 -8.09
C TYR A 80 33.18 -43.37 -7.12
N GLU A 81 32.06 -43.51 -6.40
CA GLU A 81 31.83 -44.60 -5.47
C GLU A 81 31.84 -45.96 -6.19
N GLY A 82 31.23 -46.04 -7.38
CA GLY A 82 31.31 -47.21 -8.25
C GLY A 82 32.75 -47.57 -8.62
N ILE A 83 33.56 -46.59 -9.04
CA ILE A 83 34.98 -46.79 -9.36
C ILE A 83 35.77 -47.21 -8.11
N HIS A 84 35.54 -46.56 -6.98
CA HIS A 84 36.19 -46.85 -5.70
C HIS A 84 35.87 -48.27 -5.21
N LYS A 85 34.63 -48.75 -5.38
CA LYS A 85 34.25 -50.14 -5.08
C LYS A 85 34.98 -51.14 -5.98
N ARG A 86 35.06 -50.87 -7.29
CA ARG A 86 35.85 -51.72 -8.22
C ARG A 86 37.34 -51.70 -7.89
N TYR A 87 37.86 -50.56 -7.46
CA TYR A 87 39.26 -50.41 -7.05
C TYR A 87 39.58 -51.29 -5.83
N ARG A 88 38.71 -51.25 -4.81
CA ARG A 88 38.83 -52.16 -3.63
C ARG A 88 38.83 -53.63 -4.02
N ASN A 89 38.11 -53.99 -5.09
CA ASN A 89 38.09 -55.34 -5.64
C ASN A 89 39.24 -55.61 -6.63
N LYS A 90 40.22 -54.71 -6.75
CA LYS A 90 41.38 -54.79 -7.68
C LYS A 90 40.98 -54.89 -9.17
N MET A 91 39.80 -54.41 -9.52
CA MET A 91 39.26 -54.45 -10.89
C MET A 91 39.57 -53.21 -11.73
N VAL A 92 40.11 -52.15 -11.12
CA VAL A 92 40.54 -50.91 -11.80
C VAL A 92 41.86 -50.42 -11.21
N SER A 93 42.57 -49.62 -11.99
CA SER A 93 43.87 -49.06 -11.61
C SER A 93 43.75 -47.88 -10.63
N VAL A 94 44.86 -47.58 -9.93
CA VAL A 94 44.99 -46.35 -9.12
C VAL A 94 44.82 -45.09 -9.99
N GLY A 95 45.24 -45.15 -11.26
CA GLY A 95 45.11 -44.04 -12.20
C GLY A 95 43.66 -43.66 -12.47
N GLU A 96 42.79 -44.65 -12.71
CA GLU A 96 41.36 -44.44 -12.91
C GLU A 96 40.67 -43.87 -11.66
N LEU A 97 41.05 -44.34 -10.46
CA LEU A 97 40.54 -43.78 -9.21
C LEU A 97 40.92 -42.30 -9.04
N LYS A 98 42.20 -41.97 -9.28
CA LYS A 98 42.70 -40.58 -9.20
C LYS A 98 42.02 -39.66 -10.23
N GLN A 99 41.72 -40.17 -11.42
CA GLN A 99 41.02 -39.40 -12.44
C GLN A 99 39.56 -39.10 -12.02
N ALA A 100 38.88 -40.08 -11.42
CA ALA A 100 37.53 -39.91 -10.87
C ALA A 100 37.51 -38.90 -9.71
N GLU A 101 38.48 -38.97 -8.81
CA GLU A 101 38.65 -38.00 -7.71
C GLU A 101 38.91 -36.57 -8.25
N LYS A 102 39.79 -36.45 -9.26
CA LYS A 102 40.09 -35.17 -9.91
C LYS A 102 38.85 -34.54 -10.57
N ALA A 103 37.94 -35.36 -11.08
CA ALA A 103 36.68 -34.88 -11.67
C ALA A 103 35.68 -34.36 -10.62
N LEU A 104 35.73 -34.85 -9.38
CA LEU A 104 34.87 -34.39 -8.28
C LEU A 104 35.28 -33.03 -7.72
N LYS A 105 36.59 -32.77 -7.65
CA LYS A 105 37.13 -31.53 -7.08
C LYS A 105 36.49 -30.24 -7.60
N PRO A 106 36.40 -29.97 -8.92
CA PRO A 106 35.80 -28.74 -9.43
C PRO A 106 34.31 -28.61 -9.11
N LEU A 107 33.58 -29.73 -8.98
CA LEU A 107 32.15 -29.73 -8.63
C LEU A 107 31.93 -29.37 -7.16
N LYS A 108 32.80 -29.88 -6.27
CA LYS A 108 32.79 -29.53 -4.85
C LYS A 108 33.12 -28.04 -4.63
N GLU A 109 34.10 -27.53 -5.37
CA GLU A 109 34.45 -26.10 -5.35
C GLU A 109 33.28 -25.24 -5.85
N ALA A 110 32.64 -25.61 -6.96
CA ALA A 110 31.48 -24.89 -7.48
C ALA A 110 30.30 -24.87 -6.48
N LEU A 111 30.00 -26.00 -5.82
CA LEU A 111 28.95 -26.06 -4.80
C LEU A 111 29.26 -25.15 -3.61
N SER A 112 30.51 -25.17 -3.13
CA SER A 112 30.98 -24.31 -2.05
C SER A 112 30.89 -22.83 -2.41
N ASP A 113 31.31 -22.46 -3.63
CA ASP A 113 31.31 -21.08 -4.10
C ASP A 113 29.89 -20.50 -4.15
N VAL A 114 28.93 -21.25 -4.69
CA VAL A 114 27.52 -20.82 -4.73
C VAL A 114 26.93 -20.72 -3.32
N GLY A 115 27.28 -21.65 -2.42
CA GLY A 115 26.85 -21.59 -1.01
C GLY A 115 27.33 -20.32 -0.31
N VAL A 116 28.63 -20.00 -0.44
CA VAL A 116 29.23 -18.78 0.12
C VAL A 116 28.59 -17.52 -0.48
N GLU A 117 28.27 -17.53 -1.76
CA GLU A 117 27.59 -16.40 -2.41
C GLU A 117 26.15 -16.22 -1.90
N MET A 118 25.40 -17.31 -1.72
CA MET A 118 24.06 -17.27 -1.15
C MET A 118 24.05 -16.67 0.26
N ASP A 119 24.98 -17.08 1.12
CA ASP A 119 25.08 -16.54 2.48
C ASP A 119 25.42 -15.05 2.50
N LYS A 120 26.27 -14.59 1.58
CA LYS A 120 26.55 -13.14 1.42
C LYS A 120 25.32 -12.36 0.98
N VAL A 121 24.56 -12.88 0.02
CA VAL A 121 23.33 -12.23 -0.44
C VAL A 121 22.29 -12.15 0.68
N LYS A 122 22.16 -13.20 1.50
CA LYS A 122 21.30 -13.18 2.70
C LYS A 122 21.75 -12.11 3.70
N GLN A 123 23.05 -11.97 3.92
CA GLN A 123 23.60 -10.95 4.81
C GLN A 123 23.35 -9.54 4.29
N TRP A 124 23.61 -9.26 3.01
CA TRP A 124 23.31 -7.97 2.41
C TRP A 124 21.81 -7.62 2.46
N LYS A 125 20.94 -8.60 2.17
CA LYS A 125 19.49 -8.43 2.32
C LYS A 125 19.14 -7.98 3.73
N LYS A 126 19.70 -8.64 4.75
CA LYS A 126 19.46 -8.33 6.16
C LYS A 126 19.92 -6.90 6.48
N ASP A 127 21.15 -6.56 6.13
CA ASP A 127 21.75 -5.26 6.47
C ASP A 127 21.01 -4.10 5.80
N ASP A 128 20.74 -4.19 4.50
CA ASP A 128 20.03 -3.14 3.76
C ASP A 128 18.56 -3.01 4.22
N THR A 129 17.90 -4.13 4.55
CA THR A 129 16.53 -4.12 5.09
C THR A 129 16.49 -3.39 6.44
N LEU A 130 17.45 -3.69 7.33
CA LEU A 130 17.55 -3.03 8.63
C LEU A 130 17.84 -1.54 8.46
N GLU A 131 18.68 -1.14 7.50
CA GLU A 131 18.95 0.28 7.24
C GLU A 131 17.66 1.05 6.90
N ILE A 132 16.82 0.52 6.00
CA ILE A 132 15.57 1.18 5.60
C ILE A 132 14.56 1.18 6.76
N ILE A 133 14.42 0.07 7.49
CA ILE A 133 13.53 -0.01 8.65
C ILE A 133 13.95 1.02 9.72
N ASN A 134 15.25 1.16 10.00
CA ASN A 134 15.74 2.14 10.96
C ASN A 134 15.43 3.58 10.51
N LYS A 135 15.53 3.88 9.21
CA LYS A 135 15.12 5.18 8.65
C LYS A 135 13.62 5.42 8.85
N ILE A 136 12.78 4.42 8.65
CA ILE A 136 11.33 4.52 8.90
C ILE A 136 11.07 4.74 10.40
N GLN A 137 11.73 3.99 11.28
CA GLN A 137 11.58 4.12 12.73
C GLN A 137 12.01 5.49 13.24
N ALA A 138 13.06 6.08 12.67
CA ALA A 138 13.50 7.44 13.02
C ALA A 138 12.44 8.50 12.71
N LEU A 139 11.53 8.24 11.76
CA LEU A 139 10.47 9.15 11.34
C LEU A 139 9.10 8.85 11.99
N LYS A 140 9.03 7.86 12.90
CA LYS A 140 7.74 7.36 13.40
C LYS A 140 6.91 8.43 14.11
N GLU A 141 7.55 9.23 14.97
CA GLU A 141 6.87 10.25 15.78
C GLU A 141 6.44 11.40 14.88
N ASP A 142 7.36 11.92 14.07
CA ASP A 142 7.10 12.93 13.03
C ASP A 142 5.93 12.53 12.11
N TYR A 143 5.88 11.26 11.70
CA TYR A 143 4.79 10.74 10.86
C TYR A 143 3.47 10.69 11.61
N ALA A 144 3.46 10.25 12.86
CA ALA A 144 2.27 10.24 13.71
C ALA A 144 1.74 11.66 13.95
N GLU A 145 2.64 12.62 14.19
CA GLU A 145 2.29 14.04 14.34
C GLU A 145 1.72 14.64 13.04
N ALA A 146 2.30 14.31 11.89
CA ALA A 146 1.77 14.73 10.59
C ALA A 146 0.36 14.16 10.34
N VAL A 147 0.14 12.88 10.62
CA VAL A 147 -1.18 12.23 10.55
C VAL A 147 -2.17 12.90 11.50
N ALA A 148 -1.79 13.12 12.75
CA ALA A 148 -2.65 13.75 13.74
C ALA A 148 -3.04 15.19 13.35
N ARG A 149 -2.10 15.96 12.78
CA ARG A 149 -2.38 17.30 12.26
C ARG A 149 -3.39 17.27 11.11
N GLN A 150 -3.23 16.34 10.16
CA GLN A 150 -4.17 16.18 9.06
C GLN A 150 -5.57 15.81 9.57
N ILE A 151 -5.67 14.82 10.47
CA ILE A 151 -6.94 14.41 11.07
C ILE A 151 -7.62 15.57 11.80
N LYS A 152 -6.86 16.38 12.56
CA LYS A 152 -7.40 17.57 13.24
C LYS A 152 -7.93 18.60 12.24
N GLN A 153 -7.20 18.85 11.16
CA GLN A 153 -7.63 19.79 10.12
C GLN A 153 -8.91 19.30 9.42
N ASP A 154 -8.96 18.02 9.11
CA ASP A 154 -10.14 17.40 8.49
C ASP A 154 -11.34 17.42 9.45
N ALA A 155 -11.13 17.18 10.74
CA ALA A 155 -12.17 17.27 11.77
C ALA A 155 -12.73 18.70 11.92
N VAL A 156 -11.86 19.73 11.90
CA VAL A 156 -12.30 21.13 11.91
C VAL A 156 -13.11 21.47 10.65
N THR A 157 -12.66 20.98 9.49
CA THR A 157 -13.38 21.17 8.22
C THR A 157 -14.75 20.50 8.27
N LEU A 158 -14.81 19.27 8.77
CA LEU A 158 -16.06 18.53 8.93
C LEU A 158 -17.02 19.21 9.91
N GLN A 159 -16.51 19.77 11.01
CA GLN A 159 -17.31 20.53 11.97
C GLN A 159 -17.92 21.77 11.30
N SER A 160 -17.14 22.53 10.53
CA SER A 160 -17.64 23.68 9.78
C SER A 160 -18.70 23.28 8.74
N GLN A 161 -18.48 22.17 8.03
CA GLN A 161 -19.46 21.63 7.08
C GLN A 161 -20.76 21.20 7.77
N LYS A 162 -20.65 20.57 8.95
CA LYS A 162 -21.81 20.18 9.77
C LYS A 162 -22.62 21.40 10.20
N GLU A 163 -21.97 22.47 10.63
CA GLU A 163 -22.63 23.72 11.01
C GLU A 163 -23.33 24.39 9.81
N ALA A 164 -22.65 24.47 8.66
CA ALA A 164 -23.23 24.99 7.43
C ALA A 164 -24.45 24.18 6.97
N TYR A 165 -24.34 22.85 7.01
CA TYR A 165 -25.46 21.95 6.73
C TYR A 165 -26.64 22.20 7.67
N LEU A 166 -26.41 22.29 8.98
CA LEU A 166 -27.46 22.56 9.97
C LEU A 166 -28.13 23.92 9.73
N GLN A 167 -27.37 24.95 9.37
CA GLN A 167 -27.92 26.26 9.01
C GLN A 167 -28.82 26.19 7.77
N MET A 168 -28.42 25.43 6.74
CA MET A 168 -29.24 25.25 5.54
C MET A 168 -30.54 24.50 5.85
N VAL A 169 -30.47 23.42 6.62
CA VAL A 169 -31.67 22.68 7.07
C VAL A 169 -32.59 23.57 7.89
N ALA A 170 -32.05 24.37 8.82
CA ALA A 170 -32.83 25.31 9.62
C ALA A 170 -33.47 26.40 8.76
N SER A 171 -32.79 26.87 7.71
CA SER A 171 -33.35 27.84 6.76
C SER A 171 -34.52 27.27 5.98
N ILE A 172 -34.46 26.00 5.57
CA ILE A 172 -35.59 25.30 4.93
C ILE A 172 -36.77 25.22 5.91
N GLY A 173 -36.51 24.76 7.14
CA GLY A 173 -37.53 24.67 8.19
C GLY A 173 -38.19 26.02 8.49
N LYS A 174 -37.39 27.11 8.52
CA LYS A 174 -37.90 28.48 8.64
C LYS A 174 -38.84 28.84 7.49
N GLY A 175 -38.48 28.53 6.24
CA GLY A 175 -39.33 28.77 5.08
C GLY A 175 -40.71 28.10 5.21
N TYR A 176 -40.76 26.85 5.67
CA TYR A 176 -42.04 26.18 5.96
C TYR A 176 -42.80 26.86 7.11
N ALA A 177 -42.10 27.21 8.20
CA ALA A 177 -42.73 27.87 9.35
C ALA A 177 -43.34 29.23 8.99
N ASP A 178 -42.64 30.03 8.19
CA ASP A 178 -43.10 31.35 7.72
C ASP A 178 -44.36 31.22 6.85
N VAL A 179 -44.44 30.18 6.00
CA VAL A 179 -45.65 29.88 5.20
C VAL A 179 -46.82 29.48 6.10
N MET A 180 -46.59 28.61 7.08
CA MET A 180 -47.63 28.19 8.04
C MET A 180 -48.15 29.37 8.87
N ASP A 181 -47.27 30.28 9.28
CA ASP A 181 -47.67 31.47 10.05
C ASP A 181 -48.45 32.48 9.18
N THR A 182 -48.03 32.66 7.94
CA THR A 182 -48.75 33.46 6.94
C THR A 182 -50.16 32.91 6.73
N GLU A 183 -50.29 31.61 6.52
CA GLU A 183 -51.58 30.94 6.31
C GLU A 183 -52.49 31.05 7.53
N ARG A 184 -51.94 30.83 8.74
CA ARG A 184 -52.68 31.03 9.99
C ARG A 184 -53.19 32.47 10.11
N THR A 185 -52.36 33.44 9.78
CA THR A 185 -52.70 34.86 9.82
C THR A 185 -53.85 35.18 8.87
N VAL A 186 -53.77 34.72 7.61
CA VAL A 186 -54.83 34.90 6.61
C VAL A 186 -56.14 34.25 7.05
N LYS A 187 -56.09 32.99 7.48
CA LYS A 187 -57.26 32.24 7.96
C LYS A 187 -57.95 32.95 9.11
N ASN A 188 -57.20 33.44 10.10
CA ASN A 188 -57.74 34.14 11.26
C ASN A 188 -58.51 35.41 10.87
N HIS A 189 -57.96 36.24 9.98
CA HIS A 189 -58.60 37.49 9.56
C HIS A 189 -59.83 37.24 8.67
N LEU A 190 -59.78 36.26 7.76
CA LEU A 190 -60.92 35.91 6.92
C LEU A 190 -62.08 35.36 7.75
N ASN A 191 -61.79 34.50 8.73
CA ASN A 191 -62.79 33.96 9.64
C ASN A 191 -63.45 35.07 10.49
N GLN A 192 -62.69 36.06 10.94
CA GLN A 192 -63.24 37.22 11.67
C GLN A 192 -64.22 38.04 10.83
N LEU A 193 -64.03 38.08 9.51
CA LEU A 193 -64.91 38.75 8.56
C LEU A 193 -66.07 37.87 8.07
N GLY A 194 -66.21 36.65 8.59
CA GLY A 194 -67.29 35.71 8.22
C GLY A 194 -67.04 34.92 6.94
N PHE A 195 -65.82 34.96 6.37
CA PHE A 195 -65.44 34.14 5.23
C PHE A 195 -64.84 32.82 5.70
N ASN A 196 -65.21 31.71 5.05
CA ASN A 196 -64.58 30.42 5.30
C ASN A 196 -63.36 30.25 4.38
N TYR A 197 -62.18 30.09 4.96
CA TYR A 197 -60.92 29.91 4.23
C TYR A 197 -60.44 28.45 4.28
N SER A 198 -60.27 27.84 3.10
CA SER A 198 -59.59 26.56 2.94
C SER A 198 -58.08 26.77 2.77
N GLU A 199 -57.28 26.09 3.59
CA GLU A 199 -55.81 26.13 3.56
C GLU A 199 -55.33 25.75 2.14
N SER A 200 -54.59 26.65 1.49
CA SER A 200 -54.15 26.50 0.09
C SER A 200 -52.69 26.86 -0.13
N ILE A 201 -52.06 27.60 0.80
CA ILE A 201 -50.66 28.01 0.65
C ILE A 201 -49.76 26.84 1.05
N LYS A 202 -50.02 26.18 2.18
CA LYS A 202 -49.33 24.96 2.60
C LYS A 202 -49.43 23.86 1.55
N GLU A 203 -50.64 23.55 1.07
CA GLU A 203 -50.83 22.49 0.06
C GLU A 203 -50.02 22.77 -1.22
N ARG A 204 -49.97 24.04 -1.63
CA ARG A 204 -49.19 24.45 -2.80
C ARG A 204 -47.68 24.34 -2.55
N LEU A 205 -47.20 24.69 -1.36
CA LEU A 205 -45.81 24.50 -0.99
C LEU A 205 -45.43 23.01 -0.97
N GLU A 206 -46.27 22.16 -0.38
CA GLU A 206 -46.06 20.71 -0.35
C GLU A 206 -45.99 20.12 -1.77
N LEU A 207 -46.88 20.52 -2.68
CA LEU A 207 -46.83 20.10 -4.08
C LEU A 207 -45.54 20.54 -4.79
N GLN A 208 -45.08 21.76 -4.52
CA GLN A 208 -43.85 22.29 -5.12
C GLN A 208 -42.55 21.71 -4.54
N THR A 209 -42.64 21.08 -3.37
CA THR A 209 -41.48 20.51 -2.65
C THR A 209 -41.53 18.99 -2.52
N ASN A 210 -42.56 18.35 -3.05
CA ASN A 210 -42.78 16.89 -3.10
C ASN A 210 -41.52 16.10 -3.51
N GLU A 211 -40.81 16.57 -4.54
CA GLU A 211 -39.64 15.88 -5.08
C GLU A 211 -38.40 15.96 -4.17
N LEU A 212 -38.44 16.79 -3.12
CA LEU A 212 -37.35 16.92 -2.15
C LEU A 212 -37.46 15.79 -1.12
N GLU A 213 -36.69 14.72 -1.33
CA GLU A 213 -36.52 13.65 -0.34
C GLU A 213 -35.68 14.14 0.86
N LEU A 214 -36.30 14.95 1.73
CA LEU A 214 -35.64 15.57 2.90
C LEU A 214 -35.01 14.52 3.84
N ASN A 215 -35.49 13.28 3.82
CA ASN A 215 -34.95 12.15 4.60
C ASN A 215 -33.53 11.74 4.18
N HIS A 216 -33.11 12.06 2.94
CA HIS A 216 -31.74 11.80 2.48
C HIS A 216 -30.74 12.89 2.88
N LEU A 217 -31.22 13.97 3.50
CA LEU A 217 -30.34 14.99 4.04
C LEU A 217 -29.60 14.48 5.28
N THR A 218 -30.14 13.49 6.02
CA THR A 218 -29.54 13.00 7.26
C THR A 218 -28.48 11.92 7.02
N ILE A 219 -27.31 12.10 7.62
CA ILE A 219 -26.28 11.06 7.72
C ILE A 219 -26.50 10.32 9.04
N THR A 220 -26.59 8.99 9.01
CA THR A 220 -26.85 8.21 10.23
C THR A 220 -25.56 7.99 11.05
N ASP A 221 -25.68 7.85 12.37
CA ASP A 221 -24.54 7.53 13.25
C ASP A 221 -23.85 6.23 12.85
N LYS A 222 -24.61 5.28 12.29
CA LYS A 222 -24.09 4.02 11.75
C LYS A 222 -23.14 4.29 10.59
N ASP A 223 -23.55 5.10 9.61
CA ASP A 223 -22.74 5.43 8.43
C ASP A 223 -21.44 6.15 8.83
N VAL A 224 -21.53 7.09 9.79
CA VAL A 224 -20.36 7.80 10.33
C VAL A 224 -19.41 6.83 11.04
N THR A 225 -19.95 5.93 11.86
CA THR A 225 -19.14 4.94 12.62
C THR A 225 -18.43 3.96 11.70
N GLU A 226 -19.11 3.48 10.65
CA GLU A 226 -18.50 2.59 9.65
C GLU A 226 -17.41 3.32 8.84
N ALA A 227 -17.63 4.59 8.48
CA ALA A 227 -16.63 5.42 7.82
C ALA A 227 -15.37 5.64 8.69
N LEU A 228 -15.53 5.97 9.98
CA LEU A 228 -14.40 6.20 10.90
C LEU A 228 -13.56 4.94 11.15
N LYS A 229 -14.17 3.75 11.03
CA LYS A 229 -13.45 2.46 11.08
C LYS A 229 -12.72 2.13 9.77
N GLY A 230 -12.90 2.93 8.71
CA GLY A 230 -12.35 2.68 7.39
C GLY A 230 -13.04 1.53 6.63
N ILE A 231 -14.25 1.15 7.03
CA ILE A 231 -15.04 0.10 6.35
C ILE A 231 -15.58 0.65 5.03
N ILE A 232 -15.95 1.93 5.01
CA ILE A 232 -16.35 2.65 3.79
C ILE A 232 -15.08 3.16 3.11
N GLU A 233 -14.81 2.67 1.91
CA GLU A 233 -13.63 3.05 1.13
C GLU A 233 -13.69 4.53 0.73
N TYR A 234 -12.65 5.29 1.08
CA TYR A 234 -12.56 6.70 0.67
C TYR A 234 -12.44 6.79 -0.86
N ARG A 235 -13.51 7.25 -1.51
CA ARG A 235 -13.50 7.63 -2.92
C ARG A 235 -13.35 9.13 -3.01
N LYS A 236 -12.31 9.60 -3.70
CA LYS A 236 -12.22 11.03 -4.06
C LYS A 236 -13.51 11.40 -4.80
N PRO A 237 -14.27 12.42 -4.35
CA PRO A 237 -15.44 12.86 -5.07
C PRO A 237 -15.02 13.29 -6.48
N ARG A 238 -15.79 12.87 -7.50
CA ARG A 238 -15.64 13.39 -8.86
C ARG A 238 -15.93 14.89 -8.78
N GLN A 239 -14.99 15.71 -9.22
CA GLN A 239 -15.28 17.13 -9.43
C GLN A 239 -16.37 17.21 -10.50
N ILE A 240 -17.51 17.80 -10.12
CA ILE A 240 -18.61 18.15 -11.01
C ILE A 240 -18.28 19.51 -11.61
#